data_AF-A0A1V5PUR4-F1
#
_entry.id   AF-A0A1V5PUR4-F1
#
_cell.length_a   1.000
_cell.length_b   1.000
_cell.length_c   1.000
_cell.angle_alpha   90.00
_cell.angle_beta   90.00
_cell.angle_gamma   90.00
#
_symmetry.space_group_name_H-M   'P 1'
#
loop_
_entity.id
_entity.type
_entity.pdbx_description
1 polymer ?
#
loop_
_entity_poly.entity_id
_entity_poly.type
_entity_poly.pdbx_seq_one_letter_code
_entity_poly.pdbx_strand_id
1 'polypeptide(L)' 'MENDIDKMTFEQALSRLEGIVKELEDEKIPLEDSIKKFELGVKLSSHCLSKLNEAEKKIEELTKSEDGKLSVKDLKLEE' A
#
# COMPACT_ATOMS: atom_id res chain seq x y z
N MET A 1 -11.44 -15.96 0.36
CA MET A 1 -10.12 -15.57 -0.16
C MET A 1 -9.74 -14.16 0.34
N GLU A 2 -10.06 -13.81 1.59
CA GLU A 2 -9.66 -12.53 2.20
C GLU A 2 -8.32 -12.63 2.96
N ASN A 3 -7.88 -13.86 3.29
CA ASN A 3 -6.67 -14.14 4.09
C ASN A 3 -5.36 -14.23 3.28
N ASP A 4 -5.37 -13.86 2.00
CA ASP A 4 -4.16 -13.89 1.15
C ASP A 4 -3.50 -12.51 0.99
N ILE A 5 -4.21 -11.41 1.29
CA ILE A 5 -3.66 -10.05 1.13
C ILE A 5 -2.43 -9.85 2.02
N ASP A 6 -2.49 -10.33 3.27
CA ASP A 6 -1.38 -10.23 4.24
C ASP A 6 -0.08 -10.90 3.75
N LYS A 7 -0.18 -11.86 2.82
CA LYS A 7 0.96 -12.59 2.26
C LYS A 7 1.47 -11.99 0.96
N MET A 8 0.78 -11.01 0.38
CA MET A 8 1.20 -10.39 -0.88
C MET A 8 2.43 -9.51 -0.67
N THR A 9 3.33 -9.51 -1.66
CA THR A 9 4.34 -8.46 -1.77
C THR A 9 3.68 -7.12 -2.10
N PHE A 10 4.43 -6.03 -1.95
CA PHE A 10 3.96 -4.70 -2.32
C PHE A 10 3.53 -4.65 -3.80
N GLU A 11 4.36 -5.19 -4.70
CA GLU A 11 4.12 -5.19 -6.16
C GLU A 11 2.87 -6.00 -6.52
N GLN A 12 2.65 -7.14 -5.85
CA GLN A 12 1.48 -7.97 -6.07
C GLN A 12 0.20 -7.25 -5.62
N ALA A 13 0.23 -6.64 -4.43
CA ALA A 13 -0.91 -5.91 -3.90
C ALA A 13 -1.23 -4.66 -4.73
N LEU A 14 -0.19 -3.92 -5.17
CA LEU A 14 -0.33 -2.76 -6.05
C LEU A 14 -0.92 -3.15 -7.40
N SER A 15 -0.38 -4.19 -8.05
CA SER A 15 -0.92 -4.66 -9.33
C SER A 15 -2.38 -5.12 -9.21
N ARG A 16 -2.74 -5.77 -8.10
CA ARG A 16 -4.13 -6.14 -7.85
C ARG A 16 -5.03 -4.93 -7.63
N LEU A 17 -4.55 -3.92 -6.91
CA LEU A 17 -5.26 -2.66 -6.68
C LEU A 17 -5.52 -1.91 -7.99
N GLU A 18 -4.51 -1.78 -8.85
CA GLU A 18 -4.66 -1.18 -10.18
C GLU A 18 -5.70 -1.92 -11.04
N GLY A 19 -5.72 -3.25 -10.96
CA GLY A 19 -6.74 -4.07 -11.61
C GLY A 19 -8.15 -3.75 -11.11
N ILE A 20 -8.32 -3.61 -9.80
CA ILE A 20 -9.61 -3.24 -9.19
C ILE A 20 -10.05 -1.85 -9.62
N VAL A 21 -9.14 -0.88 -9.67
CA VAL A 21 -9.46 0.47 -10.15
C VAL A 21 -9.98 0.42 -11.59
N LYS A 22 -9.31 -0.32 -12.48
CA LYS A 22 -9.79 -0.52 -13.86
C LYS A 22 -11.16 -1.18 -13.93
N GLU A 23 -11.43 -2.16 -13.06
CA GLU A 23 -12.76 -2.80 -12.99
C GLU A 23 -13.84 -1.84 -12.47
N LEU A 24 -13.51 -0.93 -11.55
CA LEU A 24 -14.43 0.08 -11.01
C LEU A 24 -14.72 1.21 -12.02
N GLU A 25 -13.83 1.45 -12.97
CA GLU A 25 -14.01 2.41 -14.06
C GLU A 25 -14.97 1.90 -15.16
N ASP A 26 -15.29 0.61 -15.18
CA ASP A 26 -16.26 0.06 -16.13
C ASP A 26 -17.69 0.46 -15.75
N GLU A 27 -18.35 1.23 -16.62
CA GLU A 27 -19.73 1.71 -16.44
C GLU A 27 -20.77 0.58 -16.34
N LYS A 28 -20.41 -0.65 -16.71
CA LYS A 28 -21.30 -1.83 -16.68
C LYS A 28 -21.20 -2.64 -15.39
N ILE A 29 -20.34 -2.25 -14.45
CA ILE A 29 -20.20 -2.99 -13.19
C ILE A 29 -21.50 -2.93 -12.37
N PRO A 30 -22.06 -4.07 -11.93
CA PRO A 30 -23.20 -4.07 -11.01
C PRO A 30 -22.84 -3.40 -9.68
N LEU A 31 -23.81 -2.70 -9.06
CA LEU A 31 -23.61 -1.99 -7.79
C LEU A 31 -23.07 -2.89 -6.66
N GLU A 32 -23.59 -4.10 -6.54
CA GLU A 32 -23.11 -5.03 -5.50
C GLU A 32 -21.64 -5.43 -5.71
N ASP A 33 -21.22 -5.53 -6.97
CA ASP A 33 -19.84 -5.88 -7.30
C ASP A 33 -18.91 -4.68 -7.15
N SER A 34 -19.37 -3.46 -7.47
CA SER A 34 -18.59 -2.25 -7.24
C SER A 34 -18.31 -2.03 -5.75
N ILE A 35 -19.28 -2.30 -4.88
CA ILE A 35 -19.09 -2.24 -3.42
C ILE A 35 -18.03 -3.26 -2.96
N LYS A 36 -18.14 -4.53 -3.39
CA LYS A 36 -17.14 -5.57 -3.03
C LYS A 36 -15.73 -5.22 -3.53
N LYS A 37 -15.63 -4.69 -4.75
CA LYS A 37 -14.37 -4.25 -5.35
C LYS A 37 -13.78 -3.06 -4.59
N PHE A 38 -14.60 -2.10 -4.20
CA PHE A 38 -14.19 -0.97 -3.38
C PHE A 38 -13.64 -1.43 -2.02
N GLU A 39 -14.36 -2.30 -1.30
CA GLU A 39 -13.89 -2.85 -0.02
C GLU A 39 -12.54 -3.57 -0.16
N LEU A 40 -12.39 -4.37 -1.21
CA LEU A 40 -11.14 -5.05 -1.50
C LEU A 40 -10.01 -4.05 -1.84
N GLY A 41 -10.32 -3.00 -2.62
CA GLY A 41 -9.38 -1.93 -2.95
C GLY A 41 -8.88 -1.20 -1.72
N VAL A 42 -9.76 -0.89 -0.76
CA VAL A 42 -9.39 -0.28 0.52
C VAL A 42 -8.44 -1.18 1.32
N LYS A 43 -8.73 -2.49 1.39
CA LYS A 43 -7.85 -3.46 2.07
C LYS A 43 -6.46 -3.52 1.42
N LEU A 44 -6.39 -3.58 0.09
CA LEU A 44 -5.12 -3.60 -0.65
C LEU A 44 -4.33 -2.30 -0.48
N SER A 45 -5.00 -1.15 -0.54
CA SER A 45 -4.38 0.16 -0.29
C SER A 45 -3.76 0.22 1.11
N SER A 46 -4.49 -0.23 2.13
CA SER A 46 -3.98 -0.30 3.49
C SER A 46 -2.77 -1.24 3.62
N HIS A 47 -2.77 -2.38 2.92
CA HIS A 47 -1.64 -3.30 2.91
C HIS A 47 -0.41 -2.70 2.24
N CYS A 48 -0.58 -2.04 1.08
CA CYS A 48 0.49 -1.32 0.40
C CYS A 48 1.13 -0.27 1.31
N LEU A 49 0.31 0.53 2.01
CA LEU A 49 0.81 1.51 2.98
C LEU A 49 1.58 0.86 4.13
N SER A 50 1.11 -0.26 4.66
CA SER A 50 1.84 -1.02 5.68
C SER A 50 3.21 -1.46 5.18
N LYS A 51 3.31 -1.98 3.96
CA LYS A 51 4.58 -2.43 3.38
C LYS A 51 5.56 -1.27 3.15
N LEU A 52 5.07 -0.11 2.73
CA LEU A 52 5.89 1.10 2.60
C LEU A 52 6.42 1.56 3.97
N ASN A 53 5.56 1.58 5.00
CA ASN A 53 5.97 1.93 6.36
C ASN A 53 6.99 0.94 6.95
N GLU A 54 6.86 -0.36 6.66
CA GLU A 54 7.85 -1.38 7.04
C GLU A 54 9.21 -1.10 6.37
N ALA A 55 9.20 -0.78 5.07
CA ALA A 55 10.42 -0.46 4.31
C ALA A 55 11.09 0.83 4.82
N GLU A 56 10.30 1.88 5.07
CA GLU A 56 10.78 3.15 5.64
C GLU A 56 11.47 2.93 6.98
N LYS A 57 10.82 2.23 7.93
CA LYS A 57 11.40 1.90 9.23
C LYS A 57 12.72 1.16 9.12
N LYS A 58 12.81 0.19 8.21
CA LYS A 58 14.04 -0.56 7.97
C LYS A 58 15.16 0.34 7.45
N ILE A 59 14.85 1.28 6.55
CA ILE A 59 15.81 2.29 6.09
C ILE A 59 16.24 3.19 7.25
N GLU A 60 15.31 3.62 8.11
CA GLU A 60 15.66 4.43 9.28
C GLU A 60 16.62 3.69 10.23
N GLU A 61 16.37 2.41 10.50
CA GLU A 61 17.20 1.58 11.39
C GLU A 61 18.61 1.39 10.84
N LEU A 62 18.75 1.14 9.53
CA LEU A 62 20.04 1.03 8.86
C LEU A 62 20.80 2.36 8.90
N THR A 63 20.12 3.47 8.60
CA THR A 63 20.72 4.82 8.60
C THR A 63 21.16 5.26 10.00
N LYS A 64 20.41 4.89 11.05
CA LYS A 64 20.79 5.13 12.45
C LYS A 64 22.03 4.34 12.89
N SER A 65 22.38 3.26 12.19
CA SER A 65 23.45 2.33 12.57
C SER A 65 24.81 2.69 11.94
N GLU A 66 24.84 3.34 10.77
CA GLU A 66 26.09 3.68 10.06
C GLU A 66 26.67 5.05 10.45
N ASP A 67 25.84 6.02 10.85
CA ASP A 67 26.30 7.34 11.28
C ASP A 67 25.37 7.81 12.40
N GLY A 68 25.90 7.96 13.63
CA GLY A 68 25.13 8.27 14.84
C GLY A 68 24.37 9.62 14.86
N LYS A 69 24.13 10.24 13.71
CA LYS A 69 23.27 11.40 13.49
C LYS A 69 22.78 11.41 12.06
N LEU A 70 21.48 11.16 11.85
CA LEU A 70 20.57 11.99 11.05
C LEU A 70 19.14 11.47 11.25
N SER A 71 18.19 12.38 11.47
CA SER A 71 16.81 12.03 11.82
C SER A 71 15.89 12.20 10.62
N VAL A 72 14.99 11.25 10.37
CA VAL A 72 13.99 11.36 9.27
C VAL A 72 13.04 12.55 9.45
N LYS A 73 13.00 13.14 10.65
CA LYS A 73 12.34 14.44 10.89
C LYS A 73 12.90 15.60 10.07
N ASP A 74 14.08 15.46 9.46
CA ASP A 74 14.71 16.48 8.64
C ASP A 74 14.25 16.43 7.17
N LEU A 75 13.60 15.34 6.72
CA LEU A 75 12.99 15.22 5.40
C LEU A 75 11.51 15.62 5.41
N LYS A 76 11.18 16.77 6.01
CA LYS A 76 9.92 17.44 5.69
C LYS A 76 9.96 17.79 4.21
N LEU A 77 9.37 16.95 3.38
CA LEU A 77 8.83 17.35 2.09
C LEU A 77 7.78 18.40 2.41
N GLU A 78 8.19 19.67 2.37
CA GLU A 78 7.26 20.79 2.37
C GLU A 78 6.38 20.66 1.13
N GLU A 79 5.07 20.76 1.33
CA GLU A 79 4.04 20.77 0.29
C GLU A 79 4.29 21.85 -0.77
#